data_AF-A0A0N0A965-F1
#
_entry.id   AF-A0A0N0A965-F1
#
_cell.length_a   1.000
_cell.length_b   1.000
_cell.length_c   1.000
_cell.angle_alpha   90.00
_cell.angle_beta   90.00
_cell.angle_gamma   90.00
#
_symmetry.space_group_name_H-M   'P 1'
#
loop_
_entity.id
_entity.type
_entity.pdbx_description
1 polymer ?
#
loop_
_entity_poly.entity_id
_entity_poly.type
_entity_poly.pdbx_seq_one_letter_code
_entity_poly.pdbx_strand_id
1 'polypeptide(L)'
;MIPAPGELLVWRDGQHFDRWQDLPCTLCDQPTPMRSHSGEPVHKACAEGWVTANPVEARLGRFASDLAPKPKAKKGQGDHA
;
A
#
# COMPACT_ATOMS: atom_id res chain seq x y z
N MET A 1 -3.94 2.36 -5.71
CA MET A 1 -4.16 3.78 -6.02
C MET A 1 -2.91 4.55 -5.64
N ILE A 2 -2.44 5.50 -6.46
CA ILE A 2 -1.30 6.34 -6.08
C ILE A 2 -1.83 7.52 -5.27
N PRO A 3 -1.36 7.72 -4.01
CA PRO A 3 -1.79 8.86 -3.20
C PRO A 3 -1.32 10.18 -3.82
N ALA A 4 -2.08 11.25 -3.60
CA ALA A 4 -1.62 12.60 -3.91
C ALA A 4 -0.43 12.98 -2.99
N PRO A 5 0.42 13.94 -3.39
CA PRO A 5 1.46 14.45 -2.50
C PRO A 5 0.87 14.97 -1.20
N GLY A 6 1.35 14.47 -0.06
CA GLY A 6 0.83 14.79 1.28
C GLY A 6 -0.35 13.91 1.75
N GLU A 7 -0.85 12.99 0.91
CA GLU A 7 -1.81 11.97 1.31
C GLU A 7 -1.11 10.71 1.85
N LEU A 8 -1.68 10.11 2.89
CA LEU A 8 -1.11 8.93 3.53
C LEU A 8 -1.38 7.64 2.74
N LEU A 9 -0.43 6.71 2.78
CA LEU A 9 -0.61 5.40 2.18
C LEU A 9 -1.61 4.58 3.01
N VAL A 10 -2.49 3.87 2.33
CA VAL A 10 -3.42 2.93 2.96
C VAL A 10 -2.95 1.51 2.65
N TRP A 11 -2.25 0.89 3.60
CA TRP A 11 -1.80 -0.50 3.53
C TRP A 11 -2.51 -1.29 4.62
N ARG A 12 -3.70 -1.78 4.29
CA ARG A 12 -4.58 -2.60 5.14
C ARG A 12 -4.56 -4.07 4.70
N ASP A 13 -4.21 -4.35 3.45
CA ASP A 13 -4.09 -5.73 2.98
C ASP A 13 -2.88 -6.43 3.62
N GLY A 14 -3.07 -7.71 3.95
CA GLY A 14 -2.04 -8.54 4.59
C GLY A 14 -0.79 -8.74 3.73
N GLN A 15 -0.86 -8.52 2.41
CA GLN A 15 0.30 -8.56 1.51
C GLN A 15 1.43 -7.59 1.90
N HIS A 16 1.07 -6.52 2.62
CA HIS A 16 2.02 -5.50 3.06
C HIS A 16 2.80 -5.88 4.32
N PHE A 17 2.47 -6.99 4.98
CA PHE A 17 3.08 -7.40 6.24
C PHE A 17 3.50 -8.88 6.23
N ASP A 18 4.81 -9.09 6.17
CA ASP A 18 5.44 -10.40 6.27
C ASP A 18 6.04 -10.55 7.68
N ARG A 19 5.34 -11.31 8.53
CA ARG A 19 5.72 -11.49 9.94
C ARG A 19 6.92 -12.42 10.15
N TRP A 20 7.36 -13.12 9.11
CA TRP A 20 8.38 -14.16 9.23
C TRP A 20 9.75 -13.67 8.80
N GLN A 21 9.81 -12.65 7.95
CA GLN A 21 11.06 -12.15 7.41
C GLN A 21 11.15 -10.63 7.51
N ASP A 22 12.05 -10.16 8.37
CA ASP A 22 12.50 -8.78 8.32
C ASP A 22 13.56 -8.63 7.23
N LEU A 23 13.40 -7.61 6.40
CA LEU A 23 14.38 -7.22 5.38
C LEU A 23 14.78 -5.76 5.60
N PRO A 24 15.98 -5.33 5.17
CA PRO A 24 16.38 -3.94 5.27
C PRO A 24 15.45 -3.05 4.43
N CYS A 25 14.92 -2.00 5.03
CA CYS A 25 14.13 -0.98 4.35
C CYS A 25 14.99 -0.30 3.28
N THR A 26 14.54 -0.26 2.04
CA THR A 26 15.32 0.32 0.92
C THR A 26 15.54 1.84 1.01
N LEU A 27 14.91 2.52 1.99
CA LEU A 27 15.02 3.97 2.19
C LEU A 27 15.85 4.37 3.41
N CYS A 28 15.93 3.52 4.44
CA CYS A 28 16.65 3.84 5.69
C CYS A 28 17.51 2.70 6.23
N ASP A 29 17.56 1.58 5.51
CA ASP A 29 18.31 0.35 5.81
C ASP A 29 17.96 -0.36 7.13
N GLN A 30 17.00 0.16 7.91
CA GLN A 30 16.53 -0.49 9.13
C GLN A 30 15.62 -1.69 8.82
N PRO A 31 15.65 -2.76 9.64
CA PRO A 31 14.80 -3.92 9.44
C PRO A 31 13.31 -3.56 9.40
N THR A 32 12.57 -4.19 8.48
CA THR A 32 11.12 -4.03 8.36
C THR A 32 10.41 -5.33 7.98
N PRO A 33 9.30 -5.67 8.66
CA PRO A 33 8.41 -6.75 8.22
C PRO A 33 7.51 -6.28 7.06
N MET A 34 7.52 -4.99 6.72
CA MET A 34 6.59 -4.45 5.74
C MET A 34 7.10 -4.53 4.31
N ARG A 35 6.15 -4.58 3.37
CA ARG A 35 6.37 -4.64 1.93
C ARG A 35 5.53 -3.57 1.24
N SER A 36 6.07 -2.97 0.19
CA SER A 36 5.29 -2.14 -0.74
C SER A 36 4.35 -3.02 -1.57
N HIS A 37 3.53 -2.40 -2.41
CA HIS A 37 2.65 -3.14 -3.32
C HIS A 37 3.42 -4.02 -4.32
N SER A 38 4.66 -3.66 -4.67
CA SER A 38 5.56 -4.44 -5.53
C SER A 38 6.42 -5.46 -4.77
N GLY A 39 6.25 -5.57 -3.44
CA GLY A 39 7.04 -6.47 -2.59
C GLY A 39 8.37 -5.88 -2.12
N GLU A 40 8.66 -4.60 -2.39
CA GLU A 40 9.88 -3.95 -1.93
C GLU A 40 9.86 -3.76 -0.40
N PRO A 41 10.90 -4.14 0.35
CA PRO A 41 10.92 -3.96 1.80
C PRO A 41 11.06 -2.48 2.15
N VAL A 42 10.05 -1.93 2.82
CA VAL A 42 10.02 -0.49 3.16
C VAL A 42 9.12 -0.24 4.37
N HIS A 43 9.48 0.70 5.24
CA HIS A 43 8.53 1.19 6.25
C HIS A 43 7.46 2.08 5.60
N LYS A 44 6.25 2.05 6.12
CA LYS A 44 5.11 2.84 5.64
C LYS A 44 5.42 4.34 5.74
N ALA A 45 5.95 4.76 6.88
CA ALA A 45 6.37 6.14 7.10
C ALA A 45 7.48 6.57 6.12
N CYS A 46 8.43 5.69 5.81
CA CYS A 46 9.48 5.97 4.82
C CYS A 46 8.89 6.12 3.41
N ALA A 47 7.97 5.24 3.03
CA ALA A 47 7.29 5.33 1.74
C ALA A 47 6.42 6.60 1.63
N GLU A 48 5.69 6.97 2.69
CA GLU A 48 4.90 8.22 2.75
C GLU A 48 5.78 9.46 2.65
N GLY A 49 6.91 9.47 3.36
CA GLY A 49 7.92 10.54 3.26
C GLY A 49 8.48 10.64 1.84
N TRP A 50 8.78 9.50 1.21
CA TRP A 50 9.26 9.47 -0.17
C TRP A 50 8.22 10.00 -1.16
N VAL A 51 6.96 9.58 -1.05
CA VAL A 51 5.87 10.09 -1.91
C VAL A 51 5.73 11.61 -1.79
N THR A 52 5.81 12.12 -0.56
CA THR A 52 5.73 13.56 -0.27
C THR A 52 6.91 14.32 -0.87
N ALA A 53 8.12 13.76 -0.80
CA ALA A 53 9.33 14.38 -1.33
C ALA A 53 9.49 14.23 -2.86
N ASN A 54 8.86 13.24 -3.48
CA ASN A 54 9.02 12.89 -4.89
C ASN A 54 7.66 12.83 -5.62
N PRO A 55 6.93 13.96 -5.72
CA PRO A 55 5.55 13.97 -6.21
C PRO A 55 5.41 13.60 -7.70
N VAL A 56 6.48 13.73 -8.50
CA VAL A 56 6.47 13.37 -9.92
C VAL A 56 6.68 11.87 -10.08
N GLU A 57 7.68 11.32 -9.39
CA GLU A 57 8.04 9.92 -9.38
C GLU A 57 6.97 9.07 -8.69
N ALA A 58 6.30 9.60 -7.68
CA ALA A 58 5.17 8.95 -7.03
C ALA A 58 4.09 8.56 -8.03
N ARG A 59 3.86 9.38 -9.08
CA ARG A 59 2.89 9.09 -10.15
C ARG A 59 3.26 7.87 -11.00
N LEU A 60 4.49 7.39 -10.93
CA LEU A 60 4.92 6.15 -11.56
C LEU A 60 4.51 4.90 -10.75
N GLY A 61 4.02 5.09 -9.52
CA GLY A 61 3.38 4.03 -8.74
C GLY A 61 4.30 3.13 -7.95
N ARG A 62 5.54 3.56 -7.65
CA ARG A 62 6.47 2.79 -6.78
C ARG A 62 5.84 2.44 -5.43
N PHE A 63 5.19 3.42 -4.79
CA PHE A 63 4.40 3.20 -3.58
C PHE A 63 2.94 3.57 -3.85
N ALA A 64 2.07 2.58 -3.72
CA ALA A 64 0.63 2.73 -3.94
C ALA A 64 -0.14 2.30 -2.69
N SER A 65 -1.24 2.99 -2.42
CA SER A 65 -2.28 2.56 -1.48
C SER A 65 -3.06 1.38 -2.06
N ASP A 66 -3.60 0.56 -1.17
CA ASP A 66 -4.57 -0.46 -1.52
C ASP A 66 -5.72 0.14 -2.33
N LEU A 67 -6.24 -0.63 -3.27
CA LEU A 67 -7.50 -0.29 -3.90
C LEU A 67 -8.59 -0.43 -2.84
N ALA A 68 -9.45 0.59 -2.72
CA ALA A 68 -10.66 0.44 -1.94
C ALA A 68 -11.41 -0.81 -2.45
N PRO A 69 -11.93 -1.67 -1.56
CA PRO A 69 -12.70 -2.82 -1.99
C PRO A 69 -13.85 -2.30 -2.86
N LYS A 70 -13.99 -2.85 -4.08
CA LYS A 70 -15.14 -2.53 -4.94
C LYS A 70 -16.41 -2.74 -4.10
N PRO A 71 -17.35 -1.77 -4.04
CA PRO A 71 -18.62 -2.03 -3.40
C PRO A 71 -19.23 -3.25 -4.07
N LYS A 72 -19.53 -4.29 -3.28
CA LYS A 72 -20.20 -5.48 -3.80
C LYS A 72 -21.47 -5.01 -4.52
N ALA A 73 -21.56 -5.21 -5.83
CA ALA A 73 -22.80 -5.04 -6.55
C ALA A 73 -23.86 -5.83 -5.78
N LYS A 74 -24.90 -5.15 -5.29
CA LYS A 74 -26.04 -5.82 -4.65
C LYS A 74 -26.57 -6.84 -5.66
N LYS A 75 -26.33 -8.13 -5.43
CA LYS A 75 -27.00 -9.20 -6.16
C LYS A 75 -28.47 -9.09 -5.76
N GLY A 76 -29.29 -8.63 -6.70
CA GLY A 76 -30.73 -8.50 -6.53
C GLY A 76 -31.34 -9.83 -6.09
N GLN A 77 -32.13 -9.74 -5.02
CA GLN A 77 -33.44 -10.35 -4.80
C GLN A 77 -33.90 -11.40 -5.82
N GLY A 78 -34.23 -12.59 -5.34
CA GLY A 78 -35.02 -13.60 -6.04
C GLY A 78 -35.64 -14.55 -5.02
N ASP A 79 -36.96 -14.53 -4.97
CA ASP A 79 -37.86 -15.14 -4.01
C ASP A 79 -37.73 -16.67 -3.90
N HIS A 80 -37.87 -17.21 -2.69
CA HIS A 80 -38.17 -18.62 -2.46
C HIS A 80 -39.61 -18.73 -1.95
N ALA A 81 -40.47 -19.21 -2.85
CA ALA A 81 -41.82 -19.68 -2.57
C ALA A 81 -41.82 -20.95 -1.71
#